data_AF-A0A530H772-F1
#
_entry.id   AF-A0A530H772-F1
#
_cell.length_a   1.000
_cell.length_b   1.000
_cell.length_c   1.000
_cell.angle_alpha   90.00
_cell.angle_beta   90.00
_cell.angle_gamma   90.00
#
_symmetry.space_group_name_H-M   'P 1'
#
loop_
_entity.id
_entity.type
_entity.pdbx_description
1 polymer ?
#
loop_
_entity_poly.entity_id
_entity_poly.type
_entity_poly.pdbx_seq_one_letter_code
_entity_poly.pdbx_strand_id
1 'polypeptide(L)'
;MSITTRRTVLRSTVVAAATALCASISTLPAKALDAQWCKDVHIRFFVGGAEGDAFGTIVYNGAKQAAADLGPKPQGIAMMGHPGDAAIMPLAEQAHKDGIKMMYQNVPVPTVVAAFGGGYVGAQQEQQGRALGAEAFKLAGLKAGDKAIMI
;
A
#
# COMPACT_ATOMS: atom_id res chain seq x y z
N MET A 1 54.62 -46.79 -34.62
CA MET A 1 55.22 -47.22 -33.34
C MET A 1 55.28 -46.01 -32.43
N SER A 2 54.38 -45.91 -31.43
CA SER A 2 54.60 -45.30 -30.11
C SER A 2 53.26 -45.07 -29.42
N ILE A 3 53.03 -45.90 -28.41
CA ILE A 3 52.05 -45.78 -27.34
C ILE A 3 52.39 -44.54 -26.49
N THR A 4 51.40 -43.87 -25.87
CA THR A 4 51.35 -43.64 -24.41
C THR A 4 50.12 -42.83 -23.99
N THR A 5 49.21 -43.56 -23.37
CA THR A 5 48.16 -43.20 -22.41
C THR A 5 48.56 -42.13 -21.40
N ARG A 6 47.66 -41.19 -21.07
CA ARG A 6 47.33 -40.86 -19.67
C ARG A 6 45.99 -40.13 -19.54
N ARG A 7 45.03 -40.86 -18.97
CA ARG A 7 43.84 -40.35 -18.30
C ARG A 7 44.28 -39.43 -17.14
N THR A 8 43.69 -38.25 -17.05
CA THR A 8 43.53 -37.56 -15.76
C THR A 8 42.09 -37.12 -15.64
N VAL A 9 41.36 -37.91 -14.86
CA VAL A 9 40.02 -37.63 -14.34
C VAL A 9 40.16 -36.44 -13.39
N LEU A 10 39.72 -35.24 -13.79
CA LEU A 10 39.51 -34.16 -12.83
C LEU A 10 38.10 -34.31 -12.25
N ARG A 11 38.10 -34.88 -11.05
CA ARG A 11 36.96 -35.07 -10.16
C ARG A 11 36.27 -33.73 -9.88
N SER A 12 35.00 -33.67 -10.25
CA SER A 12 33.89 -33.40 -9.34
C SER A 12 34.10 -32.30 -8.29
N THR A 13 33.83 -31.03 -8.63
CA THR A 13 33.65 -29.95 -7.63
C THR A 13 32.70 -28.82 -8.07
N VAL A 14 31.78 -29.02 -9.04
CA VAL A 14 30.89 -27.92 -9.49
C VAL A 14 29.43 -28.05 -8.99
N VAL A 15 29.03 -29.12 -8.30
CA VAL A 15 27.66 -29.25 -7.77
C VAL A 15 27.59 -28.82 -6.30
N ALA A 16 27.87 -27.54 -6.04
CA ALA A 16 27.56 -26.91 -4.74
C ALA A 16 27.27 -25.40 -4.88
N ALA A 17 27.00 -24.90 -6.08
CA ALA A 17 26.73 -23.47 -6.32
C ALA A 17 25.27 -23.16 -6.70
N ALA A 18 24.37 -24.16 -6.70
CA ALA A 18 23.00 -24.02 -7.21
C ALA A 18 21.89 -24.02 -6.13
N THR A 19 22.21 -24.08 -4.84
CA THR A 19 21.22 -24.09 -3.74
C THR A 19 21.31 -22.88 -2.79
N ALA A 20 21.97 -21.80 -3.22
CA ALA A 20 22.06 -20.56 -2.44
C ALA A 20 21.31 -19.36 -3.07
N LEU A 21 20.44 -19.59 -4.06
CA LEU A 21 19.71 -18.51 -4.75
C LEU A 21 18.27 -18.27 -4.22
N CYS A 22 17.88 -18.90 -3.10
CA CYS A 22 16.53 -18.78 -2.53
C CYS A 22 16.41 -18.01 -1.21
N ALA A 23 17.40 -17.19 -0.82
CA ALA A 23 17.32 -16.47 0.46
C ALA A 23 17.69 -14.98 0.41
N SER A 24 17.61 -14.33 -0.75
CA SER A 24 17.60 -12.86 -0.82
C SER A 24 16.16 -12.34 -0.78
N ILE A 25 15.41 -12.71 0.26
CA ILE A 25 14.40 -11.80 0.79
C ILE A 25 15.23 -10.66 1.36
N SER A 26 15.17 -9.52 0.70
CA SER A 26 15.72 -8.26 1.15
C SER A 26 15.37 -8.01 2.62
N THR A 27 16.27 -8.42 3.51
CA THR A 27 16.41 -7.84 4.85
C THR A 27 17.02 -6.46 4.65
N LEU A 28 16.22 -5.55 4.09
CA LEU A 28 16.43 -4.15 4.39
C LEU A 28 16.41 -4.09 5.92
N PRO A 29 17.46 -3.57 6.58
CA PRO A 29 17.30 -3.23 7.97
C PRO A 29 16.08 -2.31 8.01
N ALA A 30 15.14 -2.59 8.91
CA ALA A 30 14.25 -1.55 9.38
C ALA A 30 15.18 -0.47 9.95
N LYS A 31 15.64 0.45 9.09
CA LYS A 31 16.05 1.75 9.57
C LYS A 31 14.86 2.18 10.38
N ALA A 32 15.01 2.21 11.70
CA ALA A 32 14.12 2.95 12.56
C ALA A 32 13.84 4.24 11.80
N LEU A 33 12.60 4.42 11.35
CA LEU A 33 12.16 5.65 10.69
C LEU A 33 12.77 6.78 11.49
N ASP A 34 13.69 7.57 10.90
CA ASP A 34 14.62 8.44 11.64
C ASP A 34 13.87 9.11 12.81
N ALA A 35 14.10 8.63 14.03
CA ALA A 35 13.12 8.80 15.11
C ALA A 35 12.79 10.28 15.29
N GLN A 36 11.51 10.62 15.34
CA GLN A 36 11.03 11.99 15.57
C GLN A 36 11.38 13.02 14.47
N TRP A 37 11.68 12.61 13.22
CA TRP A 37 11.97 13.55 12.12
C TRP A 37 10.83 14.54 11.83
N CYS A 38 9.60 14.20 12.22
CA CYS A 38 8.37 14.94 11.94
C CYS A 38 7.89 15.75 13.16
N LYS A 39 8.72 15.92 14.20
CA LYS A 39 8.32 16.51 15.51
C LYS A 39 7.76 17.93 15.50
N ASP A 40 8.14 18.71 14.48
CA ASP A 40 7.70 20.10 14.31
C ASP A 40 6.63 20.23 13.21
N VAL A 41 6.24 19.12 12.60
CA VAL A 41 5.11 19.05 11.67
C VAL A 41 3.87 18.79 12.48
N HIS A 42 2.78 19.31 11.97
CA HIS A 42 1.52 19.26 12.64
C HIS A 42 0.53 18.51 11.70
N ILE A 43 -0.19 17.47 12.19
CA ILE A 43 -1.12 16.59 11.44
C ILE A 43 -2.39 16.29 12.26
N ARG A 44 -3.57 16.51 11.68
CA ARG A 44 -4.87 15.97 12.12
C ARG A 44 -5.19 14.74 11.25
N PHE A 45 -5.72 13.70 11.88
CA PHE A 45 -6.00 12.43 11.21
C PHE A 45 -7.47 12.08 11.41
N PHE A 46 -8.23 11.99 10.32
CA PHE A 46 -9.61 11.54 10.25
C PHE A 46 -9.63 10.15 9.63
N VAL A 47 -9.91 9.16 10.47
CA VAL A 47 -9.86 7.76 10.07
C VAL A 47 -11.04 7.36 9.18
N GLY A 48 -12.16 8.10 9.22
CA GLY A 48 -13.42 7.68 8.60
C GLY A 48 -14.06 6.51 9.35
N GLY A 49 -15.32 6.20 9.03
CA GLY A 49 -16.09 5.17 9.74
C GLY A 49 -16.81 5.70 10.98
N ALA A 50 -17.65 4.85 11.58
CA ALA A 50 -18.30 5.13 12.85
C ALA A 50 -17.32 4.93 14.02
N GLU A 51 -17.49 5.69 15.09
CA GLU A 51 -16.66 5.53 16.28
C GLU A 51 -16.75 4.09 16.82
N GLY A 52 -15.59 3.48 17.06
CA GLY A 52 -15.50 2.09 17.53
C GLY A 52 -15.68 1.02 16.45
N ASP A 53 -15.89 1.39 15.18
CA ASP A 53 -15.90 0.40 14.10
C ASP A 53 -14.49 -0.19 13.86
N ALA A 54 -14.44 -1.36 13.22
CA ALA A 54 -13.19 -2.09 13.00
C ALA A 54 -12.21 -1.32 12.11
N PHE A 55 -12.71 -0.65 11.07
CA PHE A 55 -11.87 0.06 10.11
C PHE A 55 -11.21 1.28 10.77
N GLY A 56 -12.02 2.17 11.34
CA GLY A 56 -11.58 3.38 12.02
C GLY A 56 -10.64 3.05 13.18
N THR A 57 -10.91 1.98 13.95
CA THR A 57 -10.05 1.56 15.06
C THR A 57 -8.66 1.11 14.59
N ILE A 58 -8.58 0.29 13.54
CA ILE A 58 -7.30 -0.18 13.00
C ILE A 58 -6.47 0.99 12.48
N VAL A 59 -7.08 1.88 11.70
CA VAL A 59 -6.41 3.03 11.12
C VAL A 59 -5.97 4.02 12.23
N TYR A 60 -6.81 4.24 13.24
CA TYR A 60 -6.48 5.11 14.38
C TYR A 60 -5.28 4.59 15.16
N ASN A 61 -5.21 3.29 15.41
CA ASN A 61 -4.06 2.68 16.10
C ASN A 61 -2.78 2.82 15.27
N GLY A 62 -2.85 2.66 13.94
CA GLY A 62 -1.73 2.95 13.04
C GLY A 62 -1.28 4.41 13.11
N ALA A 63 -2.23 5.37 13.14
CA ALA A 63 -1.92 6.79 13.28
C ALA A 63 -1.25 7.12 14.62
N LYS A 64 -1.69 6.50 15.72
CA LYS A 64 -1.03 6.63 17.04
C LYS A 64 0.39 6.10 17.03
N GLN A 65 0.63 4.95 16.38
CA GLN A 65 1.96 4.39 16.24
C GLN A 65 2.86 5.32 15.42
N ALA A 66 2.38 5.83 14.28
CA ALA A 66 3.11 6.81 13.49
C ALA A 66 3.41 8.10 14.27
N ALA A 67 2.47 8.57 15.10
CA ALA A 67 2.73 9.73 15.96
C ALA A 67 3.83 9.45 17.00
N ALA A 68 3.81 8.27 17.63
CA ALA A 68 4.84 7.86 18.59
C ALA A 68 6.22 7.75 17.94
N ASP A 69 6.30 7.24 16.71
CA ASP A 69 7.57 7.02 16.01
C ASP A 69 8.13 8.31 15.40
N LEU A 70 7.27 9.14 14.80
CA LEU A 70 7.67 10.28 13.95
C LEU A 70 7.53 11.64 14.64
N GLY A 71 6.76 11.76 15.72
CA GLY A 71 6.66 12.94 16.58
C GLY A 71 5.72 14.09 16.22
N PRO A 72 4.88 14.07 15.16
CA PRO A 72 4.14 15.26 14.75
C PRO A 72 3.13 15.76 15.80
N LYS A 73 2.93 17.07 15.85
CA LYS A 73 1.89 17.82 16.58
C LYS A 73 0.64 17.97 15.64
N PRO A 74 -0.39 18.85 15.81
CA PRO A 74 -1.61 18.82 14.95
C PRO A 74 -1.90 20.03 13.99
N GLN A 75 -1.77 19.94 12.63
CA GLN A 75 -2.00 20.97 11.54
C GLN A 75 -1.84 20.42 10.08
N GLY A 76 -2.35 19.24 9.81
CA GLY A 76 -2.43 18.62 8.48
C GLY A 76 -3.74 17.84 8.43
N ILE A 77 -4.20 17.33 7.29
CA ILE A 77 -5.40 16.48 7.32
C ILE A 77 -5.16 15.20 6.54
N ALA A 78 -5.09 14.07 7.23
CA ALA A 78 -5.26 12.76 6.61
C ALA A 78 -6.75 12.37 6.71
N MET A 79 -7.42 12.09 5.60
CA MET A 79 -8.83 11.70 5.61
C MET A 79 -9.13 10.60 4.60
N MET A 80 -10.19 9.83 4.81
CA MET A 80 -10.71 8.95 3.77
C MET A 80 -11.22 9.79 2.59
N GLY A 81 -10.95 9.38 1.35
CA GLY A 81 -11.43 10.09 0.15
C GLY A 81 -12.93 9.92 -0.14
N HIS A 82 -13.72 9.45 0.82
CA HIS A 82 -15.17 9.33 0.69
C HIS A 82 -15.84 10.69 0.97
N PRO A 83 -16.89 11.08 0.22
CA PRO A 83 -17.64 10.29 -0.76
C PRO A 83 -17.15 10.43 -2.22
N GLY A 84 -15.94 10.94 -2.44
CA GLY A 84 -15.31 11.07 -3.76
C GLY A 84 -14.98 12.51 -4.13
N ASP A 85 -14.41 12.67 -5.33
CA ASP A 85 -13.86 13.94 -5.82
C ASP A 85 -14.84 15.11 -5.71
N ALA A 86 -16.09 14.94 -6.18
CA ALA A 86 -17.06 16.02 -6.27
C ALA A 86 -17.40 16.65 -4.91
N ALA A 87 -17.49 15.83 -3.86
CA ALA A 87 -17.80 16.31 -2.52
C ALA A 87 -16.56 16.86 -1.79
N ILE A 88 -15.38 16.33 -2.10
CA ILE A 88 -14.13 16.71 -1.43
C ILE A 88 -13.53 17.97 -2.05
N MET A 89 -13.78 18.24 -3.34
CA MET A 89 -13.24 19.40 -4.05
C MET A 89 -13.34 20.74 -3.28
N PRO A 90 -14.51 21.18 -2.77
CA PRO A 90 -14.59 22.45 -2.05
C PRO A 90 -13.81 22.46 -0.74
N LEU A 91 -13.73 21.31 -0.04
CA LEU A 91 -12.96 21.19 1.20
C LEU A 91 -11.45 21.23 0.93
N ALA A 92 -11.01 20.57 -0.13
CA ALA A 92 -9.62 20.56 -0.55
C ALA A 92 -9.17 21.94 -1.06
N GLU A 93 -10.04 22.65 -1.78
CA GLU A 93 -9.78 24.02 -2.19
C GLU A 93 -9.58 24.94 -0.99
N GLN A 94 -10.44 24.84 0.03
CA GLN A 94 -10.32 25.64 1.25
C GLN A 94 -9.03 25.29 2.01
N ALA A 95 -8.75 24.01 2.20
CA ALA A 95 -7.51 23.56 2.85
C ALA A 95 -6.26 24.08 2.11
N HIS A 96 -6.27 24.02 0.77
CA HIS A 96 -5.19 24.55 -0.05
C HIS A 96 -5.00 26.07 0.14
N LYS A 97 -6.09 26.84 0.14
CA LYS A 97 -6.06 28.30 0.41
C LYS A 97 -5.50 28.63 1.79
N ASP A 98 -5.78 27.78 2.78
CA ASP A 98 -5.29 27.92 4.15
C ASP A 98 -3.86 27.35 4.34
N GLY A 99 -3.21 26.88 3.26
CA GLY A 99 -1.87 26.30 3.30
C GLY A 99 -1.79 24.91 3.95
N ILE A 100 -2.94 24.25 4.14
CA ILE A 100 -3.06 22.94 4.78
C ILE A 100 -2.83 21.85 3.73
N LYS A 101 -1.84 20.99 3.95
CA LYS A 101 -1.61 19.81 3.11
C LYS A 101 -2.55 18.68 3.49
N MET A 102 -3.16 18.07 2.47
CA MET A 102 -4.08 16.95 2.61
C MET A 102 -3.45 15.63 2.15
N MET A 103 -3.76 14.55 2.85
CA MET A 103 -3.49 13.18 2.46
C MET A 103 -4.81 12.41 2.45
N TYR A 104 -5.01 11.60 1.41
CA TYR A 104 -6.22 10.81 1.22
C TYR A 104 -5.90 9.34 1.46
N GLN A 105 -6.84 8.62 2.04
CA GLN A 105 -6.72 7.17 2.20
C GLN A 105 -7.95 6.40 1.74
N ASN A 106 -7.73 5.13 1.42
CA ASN A 106 -8.73 4.12 1.05
C ASN A 106 -9.51 4.41 -0.24
N VAL A 107 -10.26 5.52 -0.33
CA VAL A 107 -10.96 5.93 -1.55
C VAL A 107 -10.10 6.93 -2.33
N PRO A 108 -9.72 6.63 -3.59
CA PRO A 108 -8.92 7.56 -4.39
C PRO A 108 -9.76 8.77 -4.82
N VAL A 109 -9.14 9.95 -4.81
CA VAL A 109 -9.69 11.23 -5.28
C VAL A 109 -8.74 11.89 -6.28
N PRO A 110 -8.57 11.27 -7.48
CA PRO A 110 -7.53 11.66 -8.42
C PRO A 110 -7.71 13.10 -8.93
N THR A 111 -8.95 13.58 -9.06
CA THR A 111 -9.22 14.93 -9.57
C THR A 111 -8.81 15.98 -8.53
N VAL A 112 -9.12 15.73 -7.26
CA VAL A 112 -8.72 16.60 -6.15
C VAL A 112 -7.20 16.63 -5.99
N VAL A 113 -6.54 15.46 -6.02
CA VAL A 113 -5.08 15.37 -5.92
C VAL A 113 -4.41 16.09 -7.10
N ALA A 114 -4.96 15.97 -8.31
CA ALA A 114 -4.45 16.69 -9.48
C ALA A 114 -4.61 18.21 -9.34
N ALA A 115 -5.71 18.69 -8.73
CA ALA A 115 -6.00 20.12 -8.58
C ALA A 115 -5.17 20.79 -7.48
N PHE A 116 -5.02 20.16 -6.31
CA PHE A 116 -4.48 20.81 -5.11
C PHE A 116 -3.23 20.13 -4.53
N GLY A 117 -2.79 19.03 -5.15
CA GLY A 117 -1.72 18.20 -4.64
C GLY A 117 -2.18 17.34 -3.45
N GLY A 118 -1.22 16.93 -2.63
CA GLY A 118 -1.43 15.90 -1.63
C GLY A 118 -1.07 14.51 -2.15
N GLY A 119 -1.37 13.48 -1.37
CA GLY A 119 -1.05 12.10 -1.72
C GLY A 119 -2.18 11.15 -1.38
N TYR A 120 -2.07 9.93 -1.87
CA TYR A 120 -3.03 8.86 -1.61
C TYR A 120 -2.32 7.62 -1.07
N VAL A 121 -2.87 7.01 -0.02
CA VAL A 121 -2.43 5.72 0.52
C VAL A 121 -3.64 4.81 0.70
N GLY A 122 -3.68 3.69 0.00
CA GLY A 122 -4.80 2.76 0.13
C GLY A 122 -4.80 1.64 -0.88
N ALA A 123 -5.86 0.83 -0.79
CA ALA A 123 -6.12 -0.28 -1.69
C ALA A 123 -6.39 0.19 -3.12
N GLN A 124 -5.94 -0.58 -4.11
CA GLN A 124 -6.35 -0.39 -5.52
C GLN A 124 -7.76 -0.95 -5.72
N GLN A 125 -8.77 -0.20 -5.26
CA GLN A 125 -10.15 -0.67 -5.09
C GLN A 125 -10.76 -1.21 -6.39
N GLU A 126 -10.51 -0.58 -7.54
CA GLU A 126 -11.02 -1.08 -8.83
C GLU A 126 -10.46 -2.45 -9.20
N GLN A 127 -9.15 -2.65 -9.03
CA GLN A 127 -8.51 -3.92 -9.37
C GLN A 127 -9.00 -5.02 -8.42
N GLN A 128 -9.15 -4.70 -7.13
CA GLN A 128 -9.69 -5.62 -6.15
C GLN A 128 -11.14 -6.01 -6.45
N GLY A 129 -11.98 -5.04 -6.81
CA GLY A 129 -13.38 -5.30 -7.21
C GLY A 129 -13.46 -6.18 -8.46
N ARG A 130 -12.62 -5.92 -9.47
CA ARG A 130 -12.54 -6.78 -10.67
C ARG A 130 -12.12 -8.20 -10.32
N ALA A 131 -11.08 -8.36 -9.50
CA ALA A 131 -10.59 -9.67 -9.09
C ALA A 131 -11.63 -10.44 -8.28
N LEU A 132 -12.34 -9.77 -7.36
CA LEU A 132 -13.41 -10.34 -6.56
C LEU A 132 -14.56 -10.83 -7.44
N GLY A 133 -15.03 -10.00 -8.38
CA GLY A 133 -16.10 -10.38 -9.30
C GLY A 133 -15.71 -11.56 -10.19
N ALA A 134 -14.49 -11.55 -10.73
CA ALA A 134 -13.99 -12.65 -11.56
C ALA A 134 -13.95 -13.99 -10.81
N GLU A 135 -13.46 -14.00 -9.56
CA GLU A 135 -13.42 -15.22 -8.76
C GLU A 135 -14.83 -15.65 -8.34
N ALA A 136 -15.72 -14.71 -8.01
CA ALA A 136 -17.12 -15.02 -7.71
C ALA A 136 -17.83 -15.71 -8.88
N PHE A 137 -17.62 -15.23 -10.11
CA PHE A 137 -18.20 -15.86 -11.31
C PHE A 137 -17.65 -17.26 -11.56
N LYS A 138 -16.35 -17.45 -11.33
CA LYS A 138 -15.71 -18.77 -11.43
C LYS A 138 -16.25 -19.75 -10.40
N LEU A 139 -16.35 -19.33 -9.13
CA LEU A 139 -16.85 -20.16 -8.04
C LEU A 139 -18.34 -20.51 -8.20
N ALA A 140 -19.13 -19.58 -8.72
CA ALA A 140 -20.55 -19.81 -8.99
C ALA A 140 -20.79 -20.74 -10.20
N GLY A 141 -19.77 -21.04 -11.01
CA GLY A 141 -19.89 -21.92 -12.17
C GLY A 141 -20.83 -21.38 -13.25
N LEU A 142 -20.98 -20.05 -13.34
CA LEU A 142 -21.94 -19.38 -14.23
C LEU A 142 -21.67 -19.73 -15.70
N LYS A 143 -22.74 -19.93 -16.45
CA LYS A 143 -22.75 -20.25 -17.88
C LYS A 143 -23.46 -19.15 -18.66
N ALA A 144 -23.28 -19.17 -19.99
CA ALA A 144 -24.01 -18.27 -20.87
C ALA A 144 -25.53 -18.42 -20.68
N GLY A 145 -26.20 -17.32 -20.39
CA GLY A 145 -27.65 -17.28 -20.13
C GLY A 145 -28.03 -17.24 -18.64
N ASP A 146 -27.09 -17.50 -17.73
CA ASP A 146 -27.34 -17.40 -16.29
C ASP A 146 -27.53 -15.94 -15.87
N LYS A 147 -28.43 -15.72 -14.91
CA LYS A 147 -28.68 -14.40 -14.32
C LYS A 147 -28.06 -14.35 -12.93
N ALA A 148 -27.19 -13.36 -12.71
CA ALA A 148 -26.64 -13.05 -11.41
C ALA A 148 -26.90 -11.57 -11.09
N ILE A 149 -27.05 -11.27 -9.80
CA ILE A 149 -27.14 -9.91 -9.29
C ILE A 149 -25.78 -9.55 -8.70
N MET A 150 -25.20 -8.45 -9.18
CA MET A 150 -24.01 -7.82 -8.61
C MET A 150 -24.47 -6.56 -7.86
N ILE A 151 -24.14 -6.47 -6.57
CA ILE A 151 -24.38 -5.28 -5.72
C ILE A 151 -23.05 -4.73 -5.20
#